data_AF-A0A849YYN7-F1
#
_entry.id   AF-A0A849YYN7-F1
#
_cell.length_a   1.000
_cell.length_b   1.000
_cell.length_c   1.000
_cell.angle_alpha   90.00
_cell.angle_beta   90.00
_cell.angle_gamma   90.00
#
_symmetry.space_group_name_H-M   'P 1'
#
loop_
_entity.id
_entity.type
_entity.pdbx_description
1 polymer ?
#
loop_
_entity_poly.entity_id
_entity_poly.type
_entity_poly.pdbx_seq_one_letter_code
_entity_poly.pdbx_strand_id
1 'polypeptide(L)'
;MRRVLIGCLLVAGLLPSMDVSAQDKQPTSQCIAAHVEAQRLQKSAKLREARAALVRCSDPACPTVLVQECTELFSKLDGAVPSLVFVARDPDGKDIADARVLDGGTLILERLDGKAIEVDPGEHVFRIERAGLPPVERKLVVREGDKLRRVEVQLGGSATTGPVGGPTERDVTPAFWVVGAAGVVGLALFGGLAGAGVAKKSDLDDRGCAPNCPTEDVDEVRSLFLGADISLGLGLTALAIAPILYFTSPEVPVGAVGQAWIAPQFSPHTASITVGGAW
;
A
#
# COMPACT_ATOMS: atom_id res chain seq x y z
N MET A 1 -112.64 4.24 19.25
CA MET A 1 -111.84 5.44 18.92
C MET A 1 -110.37 5.05 18.89
N ARG A 2 -109.69 5.55 17.87
CA ARG A 2 -108.39 5.18 17.30
C ARG A 2 -107.22 5.55 18.21
N ARG A 3 -106.36 4.58 18.60
CA ARG A 3 -104.96 4.82 19.02
C ARG A 3 -104.07 3.66 18.59
N VAL A 4 -103.19 3.97 17.65
CA VAL A 4 -102.07 3.15 17.13
C VAL A 4 -100.80 3.65 17.80
N LEU A 5 -99.88 2.74 18.17
CA LEU A 5 -98.42 2.94 18.26
C LEU A 5 -97.78 1.57 18.59
N ILE A 6 -97.47 0.77 17.56
CA ILE A 6 -96.18 0.69 16.82
C ILE A 6 -95.12 -0.03 17.65
N GLY A 7 -94.94 -1.30 17.30
CA GLY A 7 -93.99 -2.24 17.87
C GLY A 7 -92.56 -1.97 17.44
N CYS A 8 -91.65 -2.28 18.36
CA CYS A 8 -90.21 -2.20 18.25
C CYS A 8 -89.70 -3.19 17.19
N LEU A 9 -89.27 -2.69 16.03
CA LEU A 9 -88.62 -3.50 14.99
C LEU A 9 -87.09 -3.41 15.19
N LEU A 10 -86.49 -4.50 15.65
CA LEU A 10 -85.05 -4.72 15.71
C LEU A 10 -84.46 -4.78 14.30
N VAL A 11 -83.76 -3.72 13.89
CA VAL A 11 -82.89 -3.73 12.70
C VAL A 11 -81.49 -4.10 13.15
N ALA A 12 -81.07 -5.34 12.88
CA ALA A 12 -79.69 -5.79 12.99
C ALA A 12 -78.88 -5.15 11.85
N GLY A 13 -78.22 -4.03 12.13
CA GLY A 13 -77.28 -3.41 11.21
C GLY A 13 -75.93 -4.13 11.23
N LEU A 14 -75.56 -4.76 10.11
CA LEU A 14 -74.18 -5.12 9.81
C LEU A 14 -73.35 -3.84 9.69
N LEU A 15 -72.55 -3.52 10.71
CA LEU A 15 -71.45 -2.57 10.61
C LEU A 15 -70.23 -3.34 10.08
N PRO A 16 -69.61 -2.94 8.95
CA PRO A 16 -68.28 -3.45 8.61
C PRO A 16 -67.29 -2.92 9.66
N SER A 17 -66.69 -3.83 10.42
CA SER A 17 -65.51 -3.52 11.23
C SER A 17 -64.41 -3.05 10.28
N MET A 18 -64.13 -1.75 10.30
CA MET A 18 -62.85 -1.26 9.84
C MET A 18 -61.84 -1.62 10.92
N ASP A 19 -61.16 -2.75 10.74
CA ASP A 19 -59.90 -3.00 11.41
C ASP A 19 -58.91 -1.93 10.93
N VAL A 20 -58.88 -0.81 11.64
CA VAL A 20 -57.70 0.05 11.68
C VAL A 20 -56.61 -0.82 12.28
N SER A 21 -55.80 -1.44 11.43
CA SER A 21 -54.53 -2.00 11.84
C SER A 21 -53.77 -0.87 12.53
N ALA A 22 -53.70 -0.93 13.86
CA ALA A 22 -52.66 -0.24 14.60
C ALA A 22 -51.34 -0.66 13.94
N GLN A 23 -50.62 0.30 13.35
CA GLN A 23 -49.28 0.07 12.81
C GLN A 23 -48.46 -0.61 13.91
N ASP A 24 -48.16 -1.87 13.70
CA ASP A 24 -47.45 -2.70 14.66
C ASP A 24 -46.02 -2.17 14.74
N LYS A 25 -45.78 -1.27 15.71
CA LYS A 25 -44.45 -0.77 16.00
C LYS A 25 -43.59 -1.98 16.35
N GLN A 26 -42.45 -2.11 15.67
CA GLN A 26 -41.43 -3.09 16.04
C GLN A 26 -41.15 -2.96 17.55
N PRO A 27 -41.09 -4.08 18.30
CA PRO A 27 -40.76 -4.01 19.72
C PRO A 27 -39.43 -3.28 19.89
N THR A 28 -39.37 -2.26 20.76
CA THR A 28 -38.17 -1.45 20.99
C THR A 28 -36.92 -2.30 21.26
N SER A 29 -37.10 -3.47 21.88
CA SER A 29 -36.03 -4.45 22.12
C SER A 29 -35.40 -5.00 20.83
N GLN A 30 -36.15 -5.20 19.75
CA GLN A 30 -35.63 -5.66 18.46
C GLN A 30 -34.75 -4.58 17.81
N CYS A 31 -35.17 -3.31 17.88
CA CYS A 31 -34.39 -2.20 17.37
C CYS A 31 -33.07 -2.02 18.15
N ILE A 32 -33.12 -2.10 19.48
CA ILE A 32 -31.91 -2.03 20.33
C ILE A 32 -30.98 -3.21 20.03
N ALA A 33 -31.51 -4.43 19.89
CA ALA A 33 -30.71 -5.61 19.56
C ALA A 33 -29.97 -5.44 18.21
N ALA A 34 -30.63 -4.86 17.20
CA ALA A 34 -29.99 -4.57 15.91
C ALA A 34 -28.85 -3.54 16.04
N HIS A 35 -29.01 -2.50 16.85
CA HIS A 35 -27.96 -1.53 17.12
C HIS A 35 -26.75 -2.15 17.85
N VAL A 36 -26.99 -2.95 18.90
CA VAL A 36 -25.94 -3.67 19.63
C VAL A 36 -25.20 -4.65 18.73
N GLU A 37 -25.93 -5.37 17.87
CA GLU A 37 -25.33 -6.31 16.92
C GLU A 37 -24.46 -5.59 15.90
N ALA A 38 -24.88 -4.43 15.39
CA ALA A 38 -24.06 -3.61 14.51
C ALA A 38 -22.74 -3.19 15.17
N GLN A 39 -22.79 -2.75 16.43
CA GLN A 39 -21.59 -2.38 17.19
C GLN A 39 -20.65 -3.57 17.41
N ARG A 40 -21.21 -4.77 17.69
CA ARG A 40 -20.43 -6.00 17.83
C ARG A 40 -19.74 -6.38 16.53
N LEU A 41 -20.47 -6.35 15.42
CA LEU A 41 -19.96 -6.68 14.09
C LEU A 41 -18.86 -5.71 13.64
N GLN A 42 -19.04 -4.41 13.88
CA GLN A 42 -18.03 -3.39 13.63
C GLN A 42 -16.73 -3.67 14.40
N LYS A 43 -16.81 -3.99 15.70
CA LYS A 43 -15.64 -4.34 16.51
C LYS A 43 -14.92 -5.60 16.02
N SER A 44 -15.63 -6.48 15.31
CA SER A 44 -15.07 -7.69 14.69
C SER A 44 -14.64 -7.50 13.23
N ALA A 45 -14.56 -6.26 12.73
CA ALA A 45 -14.20 -5.95 11.34
C ALA A 45 -15.18 -6.50 10.27
N LYS A 46 -16.38 -6.94 10.66
CA LYS A 46 -17.44 -7.42 9.76
C LYS A 46 -18.32 -6.27 9.32
N LEU A 47 -17.75 -5.32 8.59
CA LEU A 47 -18.38 -4.03 8.30
C LEU A 47 -19.60 -4.17 7.39
N ARG A 48 -19.61 -5.12 6.46
CA ARG A 48 -20.76 -5.40 5.58
C ARG A 48 -21.96 -5.94 6.36
N GLU A 49 -21.72 -6.88 7.27
CA GLU A 49 -22.77 -7.40 8.16
C GLU A 49 -23.26 -6.31 9.12
N ALA A 50 -22.35 -5.49 9.66
CA ALA A 50 -22.70 -4.35 10.52
C ALA A 50 -23.60 -3.34 9.78
N ARG A 51 -23.28 -3.03 8.52
CA ARG A 51 -24.09 -2.16 7.66
C ARG A 51 -25.51 -2.72 7.50
N ALA A 52 -25.65 -4.02 7.24
CA ALA A 52 -26.96 -4.67 7.14
C ALA A 52 -27.75 -4.64 8.47
N ALA A 53 -27.07 -4.71 9.61
CA ALA A 53 -27.70 -4.57 10.93
C ALA A 53 -28.20 -3.14 11.19
N LEU A 54 -27.47 -2.13 10.74
CA LEU A 54 -27.86 -0.72 10.89
C LEU A 54 -29.10 -0.36 10.07
N VAL A 55 -29.24 -0.96 8.88
CA VAL A 55 -30.46 -0.81 8.07
C VAL A 55 -31.71 -1.24 8.85
N ARG A 56 -31.60 -2.31 9.67
CA ARG A 56 -32.73 -2.80 10.48
C ARG A 56 -33.11 -1.84 11.62
N CYS A 57 -32.14 -1.18 12.27
CA CYS A 57 -32.46 -0.22 13.33
C CYS A 57 -32.82 1.18 12.82
N SER A 58 -32.57 1.47 11.54
CA SER A 58 -33.09 2.67 10.86
C SER A 58 -34.53 2.54 10.35
N ASP A 59 -35.22 1.44 10.68
CA ASP A 59 -36.62 1.25 10.28
C ASP A 59 -37.54 2.32 10.92
N PRO A 60 -38.48 2.91 10.16
CA PRO A 60 -39.38 3.95 10.68
C PRO A 60 -40.32 3.47 11.81
N ALA A 61 -40.47 2.16 12.02
CA ALA A 61 -41.19 1.59 13.16
C ALA A 61 -40.43 1.70 14.49
N CYS A 62 -39.12 2.00 14.45
CA CYS A 62 -38.27 2.19 15.63
C CYS A 62 -38.36 3.63 16.19
N PRO A 63 -37.98 3.86 17.47
CA PRO A 63 -37.93 5.21 18.05
C PRO A 63 -37.01 6.16 17.28
N THR A 64 -37.47 7.39 17.04
CA THR A 64 -36.77 8.38 16.20
C THR A 64 -35.31 8.63 16.59
N VAL A 65 -35.01 8.66 17.89
CA VAL A 65 -33.65 8.86 18.40
C VAL A 65 -32.72 7.74 17.92
N LEU A 66 -33.19 6.49 17.97
CA LEU A 66 -32.39 5.35 17.55
C LEU A 66 -32.20 5.32 16.03
N VAL A 67 -33.23 5.69 15.27
CA VAL A 67 -33.15 5.80 13.81
C VAL A 67 -32.10 6.83 13.41
N GLN A 68 -32.04 7.97 14.09
CA GLN A 68 -31.03 9.00 13.83
C GLN A 68 -29.61 8.49 14.08
N GLU A 69 -29.36 7.87 15.24
CA GLU A 69 -28.05 7.30 15.58
C GLU A 69 -27.62 6.19 14.61
N CYS A 70 -28.55 5.30 14.24
CA CYS A 70 -28.29 4.23 13.27
C CYS A 70 -27.93 4.77 11.88
N THR A 71 -28.59 5.84 11.44
CA THR A 71 -28.32 6.49 10.15
C THR A 71 -26.96 7.19 10.13
N GLU A 72 -26.59 7.86 11.23
CA GLU A 72 -25.26 8.48 11.36
C GLU A 72 -24.16 7.42 11.34
N LEU A 73 -24.34 6.34 12.11
CA LEU A 73 -23.37 5.25 12.18
C LEU A 73 -23.24 4.51 10.84
N PHE A 74 -24.34 4.32 10.12
CA PHE A 74 -24.33 3.73 8.77
C PHE A 74 -23.46 4.55 7.83
N SER A 75 -23.61 5.88 7.84
CA SER A 75 -22.85 6.77 6.96
C SER A 75 -21.34 6.71 7.23
N LYS A 76 -20.94 6.60 8.50
CA LYS A 76 -19.54 6.42 8.89
C LYS A 76 -18.99 5.08 8.40
N LEU A 77 -19.75 3.99 8.62
CA LEU A 77 -19.37 2.66 8.17
C LEU A 77 -19.32 2.53 6.65
N ASP A 78 -20.19 3.22 5.93
CA ASP A 78 -20.22 3.19 4.47
C ASP A 78 -18.90 3.71 3.86
N GLY A 79 -18.35 4.77 4.44
CA GLY A 79 -17.01 5.27 4.09
C GLY A 79 -15.89 4.30 4.49
N ALA A 80 -16.07 3.52 5.55
CA ALA A 80 -15.06 2.60 6.08
C ALA A 80 -14.99 1.25 5.36
N VAL A 81 -16.07 0.80 4.70
CA VAL A 81 -16.07 -0.48 3.96
C VAL A 81 -15.13 -0.41 2.76
N PRO A 82 -14.10 -1.26 2.67
CA PRO A 82 -13.19 -1.22 1.54
C PRO A 82 -13.78 -1.81 0.25
N SER A 83 -13.22 -1.40 -0.89
CA SER A 83 -13.59 -1.88 -2.22
C SER A 83 -12.36 -2.17 -3.07
N LEU A 84 -12.38 -3.32 -3.75
CA LEU A 84 -11.29 -3.81 -4.58
C LEU A 84 -11.74 -3.94 -6.04
N VAL A 85 -10.85 -3.65 -6.98
CA VAL A 85 -11.05 -3.87 -8.42
C VAL A 85 -10.05 -4.92 -8.89
N PHE A 86 -10.53 -6.09 -9.29
CA PHE A 86 -9.69 -7.18 -9.76
C PHE A 86 -9.43 -7.08 -11.26
N VAL A 87 -8.16 -7.23 -11.65
CA VAL A 87 -7.71 -7.26 -13.04
C VAL A 87 -6.85 -8.50 -13.22
N ALA A 88 -7.19 -9.34 -14.20
CA ALA A 88 -6.35 -10.46 -14.59
C ALA A 88 -5.82 -10.25 -16.00
N ARG A 89 -4.54 -10.57 -16.21
CA ARG A 89 -3.86 -10.50 -17.50
C ARG A 89 -3.25 -11.85 -17.86
N ASP A 90 -3.17 -12.15 -19.15
CA ASP A 90 -2.41 -13.30 -19.65
C ASP A 90 -0.90 -12.99 -19.75
N PRO A 91 -0.04 -13.95 -20.14
CA PRO A 91 1.39 -13.72 -20.33
C PRO A 91 1.72 -12.69 -21.42
N ASP A 92 0.81 -12.51 -22.38
CA ASP A 92 0.94 -11.53 -23.48
C ASP A 92 0.48 -10.12 -23.05
N GLY A 93 0.03 -9.96 -21.79
CA GLY A 93 -0.40 -8.68 -21.22
C GLY A 93 -1.84 -8.29 -21.55
N LYS A 94 -2.62 -9.20 -22.14
CA LYS A 94 -4.02 -8.96 -22.51
C LYS A 94 -4.95 -9.23 -21.34
N ASP A 95 -5.93 -8.35 -21.16
CA ASP A 95 -6.92 -8.48 -20.10
C ASP A 95 -7.82 -9.72 -20.29
N ILE A 96 -8.07 -10.43 -19.20
CA ILE A 96 -8.88 -11.63 -19.10
C ILE A 96 -10.19 -11.26 -18.38
N ALA A 97 -11.33 -11.46 -19.05
CA ALA A 97 -12.65 -11.16 -18.47
C ALA A 97 -13.37 -12.39 -17.89
N ASP A 98 -13.00 -13.59 -18.31
CA ASP A 98 -13.63 -14.87 -17.96
C ASP A 98 -12.94 -15.58 -16.77
N ALA A 99 -12.31 -14.80 -15.89
CA ALA A 99 -11.74 -15.28 -14.64
C ALA A 99 -12.70 -15.10 -13.45
N ARG A 100 -12.69 -16.09 -12.55
CA ARG A 100 -13.46 -16.12 -11.30
C ARG A 100 -12.55 -15.72 -10.13
N VAL A 101 -13.11 -15.05 -9.13
CA VAL A 101 -12.41 -14.69 -7.91
C VAL A 101 -13.10 -15.33 -6.72
N LEU A 102 -12.32 -16.03 -5.90
CA LEU A 102 -12.75 -16.62 -4.65
C LEU A 102 -12.01 -15.95 -3.49
N ASP A 103 -12.66 -15.79 -2.35
CA ASP A 103 -12.08 -15.33 -1.09
C ASP A 103 -12.29 -16.39 -0.02
N GLY A 104 -11.20 -16.96 0.50
CA GLY A 104 -11.26 -18.06 1.46
C GLY A 104 -12.06 -19.28 0.96
N GLY A 105 -12.12 -19.48 -0.36
CA GLY A 105 -12.90 -20.55 -1.01
C GLY A 105 -14.36 -20.18 -1.34
N THR A 106 -14.84 -19.00 -0.94
CA THR A 106 -16.18 -18.51 -1.31
C THR A 106 -16.10 -17.75 -2.63
N LEU A 107 -16.93 -18.10 -3.61
CA LEU A 107 -17.01 -17.38 -4.88
C LEU A 107 -17.58 -15.98 -4.67
N ILE A 108 -16.78 -14.95 -4.91
CA ILE A 108 -17.20 -13.55 -4.77
C ILE A 108 -17.46 -12.89 -6.13
N LEU A 109 -16.84 -13.38 -7.19
CA LEU A 109 -16.98 -12.83 -8.53
C LEU A 109 -16.87 -13.93 -9.59
N GLU A 110 -17.86 -14.04 -10.48
CA GLU A 110 -17.88 -15.03 -11.56
C GLU A 110 -17.08 -14.61 -12.80
N ARG A 111 -16.96 -13.30 -13.02
CA ARG A 111 -16.28 -12.70 -14.17
C ARG A 111 -15.68 -11.36 -13.80
N LEU A 112 -14.55 -11.02 -14.40
CA LEU A 112 -13.93 -9.70 -14.23
C LEU A 112 -14.62 -8.70 -15.16
N ASP A 113 -15.58 -7.98 -14.62
CA ASP A 113 -16.38 -6.96 -15.32
C ASP A 113 -15.86 -5.52 -15.10
N GLY A 114 -14.75 -5.38 -14.38
CA GLY A 114 -14.11 -4.10 -14.05
C GLY A 114 -14.80 -3.33 -12.92
N LYS A 115 -15.82 -3.90 -12.27
CA LYS A 115 -16.48 -3.26 -11.13
C LYS A 115 -15.71 -3.47 -9.84
N ALA A 116 -15.86 -2.50 -8.94
CA ALA A 116 -15.35 -2.65 -7.59
C ALA A 116 -16.29 -3.55 -6.77
N ILE A 117 -15.70 -4.47 -6.01
CA ILE A 117 -16.42 -5.33 -5.07
C ILE A 117 -16.08 -4.93 -3.64
N GLU A 118 -17.10 -4.84 -2.80
CA GLU A 118 -16.94 -4.56 -1.37
C GLU A 118 -16.51 -5.82 -0.62
N VAL A 119 -15.44 -5.69 0.17
CA VAL A 119 -14.88 -6.76 0.99
C VAL A 119 -14.75 -6.24 2.41
N ASP A 120 -14.82 -7.10 3.42
CA ASP A 120 -14.54 -6.68 4.79
C ASP A 120 -13.04 -6.41 4.98
N PRO A 121 -12.62 -5.56 5.93
CA PRO A 121 -11.23 -5.36 6.26
C PRO A 121 -10.64 -6.59 7.00
N GLY A 122 -9.36 -6.87 6.75
CA GLY A 122 -8.66 -8.00 7.37
C GLY A 122 -7.67 -8.68 6.43
N GLU A 123 -7.18 -9.85 6.83
CA GLU A 123 -6.40 -10.71 5.96
C GLU A 123 -7.32 -11.53 5.06
N HIS A 124 -7.12 -11.43 3.75
CA HIS A 124 -7.85 -12.18 2.74
C HIS A 124 -6.89 -12.99 1.87
N VAL A 125 -7.37 -14.13 1.39
CA VAL A 125 -6.67 -14.95 0.40
C VAL A 125 -7.57 -15.04 -0.82
N PHE A 126 -7.25 -14.23 -1.82
CA PHE A 126 -7.96 -14.21 -3.08
C PHE A 126 -7.37 -15.25 -4.01
N ARG A 127 -8.19 -16.19 -4.47
CA ARG A 127 -7.85 -17.15 -5.51
C ARG A 127 -8.53 -16.74 -6.80
N ILE A 128 -7.72 -16.43 -7.82
CA ILE A 128 -8.21 -16.06 -9.15
C ILE A 128 -7.99 -17.26 -10.06
N GLU A 129 -9.06 -17.73 -10.71
CA GLU A 129 -9.01 -18.93 -11.55
C GLU A 129 -9.75 -18.73 -12.88
N ARG A 130 -9.23 -19.38 -13.93
CA ARG A 130 -9.83 -19.42 -15.26
C ARG A 130 -9.69 -20.82 -15.82
N ALA A 131 -10.71 -21.28 -16.55
CA ALA A 131 -10.66 -22.58 -17.22
C ALA A 131 -9.43 -22.69 -18.14
N GLY A 132 -8.65 -23.76 -17.99
CA GLY A 132 -7.47 -24.03 -18.80
C GLY A 132 -6.18 -23.33 -18.36
N LEU A 133 -6.20 -22.51 -17.29
CA LEU A 133 -5.00 -21.90 -16.71
C LEU A 133 -4.82 -22.31 -15.24
N PRO A 134 -3.59 -22.38 -14.71
CA PRO A 134 -3.36 -22.60 -13.29
C PRO A 134 -3.94 -21.43 -12.47
N PRO A 135 -4.59 -21.71 -11.32
CA PRO A 135 -5.11 -20.67 -10.44
C PRO A 135 -3.97 -19.92 -9.74
N VAL A 136 -4.20 -18.64 -9.43
CA VAL A 136 -3.25 -17.79 -8.72
C VAL A 136 -3.84 -17.35 -7.39
N GLU A 137 -3.09 -17.57 -6.31
CA GLU A 137 -3.44 -17.08 -4.98
C GLU A 137 -2.71 -15.77 -4.66
N ARG A 138 -3.43 -14.86 -4.00
CA ARG A 138 -2.95 -13.57 -3.53
C ARG A 138 -3.41 -13.35 -2.11
N LYS A 139 -2.46 -13.40 -1.18
CA LYS A 139 -2.67 -12.98 0.20
C LYS A 139 -2.59 -11.46 0.27
N LEU A 140 -3.64 -10.82 0.79
CA LEU A 140 -3.73 -9.37 0.88
C LEU A 140 -4.30 -8.97 2.24
N VAL A 141 -3.69 -7.98 2.88
CA VAL A 141 -4.33 -7.27 3.99
C VAL A 141 -5.16 -6.13 3.39
N VAL A 142 -6.47 -6.24 3.49
CA VAL A 142 -7.44 -5.22 3.07
C VAL A 142 -7.63 -4.28 4.25
N ARG A 143 -7.33 -2.99 4.04
CA ARG A 143 -7.41 -1.99 5.10
C ARG A 143 -8.79 -1.35 5.11
N GLU A 144 -9.25 -0.98 6.30
CA GLU A 144 -10.46 -0.17 6.45
C GLU A 144 -10.32 1.13 5.65
N GLY A 145 -11.35 1.48 4.89
CA GLY A 145 -11.39 2.68 4.05
C GLY A 145 -10.66 2.58 2.70
N ASP A 146 -9.99 1.46 2.37
CA ASP A 146 -9.39 1.27 1.04
C ASP A 146 -10.48 1.33 -0.04
N LYS A 147 -10.54 2.40 -0.84
CA LYS A 147 -11.53 2.51 -1.94
C LYS A 147 -10.88 2.28 -3.31
N LEU A 148 -11.58 1.54 -4.16
CA LEU A 148 -11.20 1.26 -5.56
C LEU A 148 -9.77 0.73 -5.70
N ARG A 149 -9.29 -0.03 -4.71
CA ARG A 149 -7.92 -0.54 -4.72
C ARG A 149 -7.78 -1.60 -5.80
N ARG A 150 -6.88 -1.38 -6.74
CA ARG A 150 -6.62 -2.30 -7.84
C ARG A 150 -5.81 -3.51 -7.37
N VAL A 151 -6.28 -4.71 -7.70
CA VAL A 151 -5.58 -5.98 -7.49
C VAL A 151 -5.35 -6.61 -8.84
N GLU A 152 -4.11 -6.51 -9.32
CA GLU A 152 -3.71 -7.04 -10.63
C GLU A 152 -2.98 -8.38 -10.47
N VAL A 153 -3.36 -9.36 -11.30
CA VAL A 153 -2.75 -10.69 -11.32
C VAL A 153 -2.47 -11.12 -12.75
N GLN A 154 -1.37 -11.85 -12.94
CA GLN A 154 -1.06 -12.50 -14.21
C GLN A 154 -1.41 -13.99 -14.12
N LEU A 155 -2.26 -14.49 -15.01
CA LEU A 155 -2.67 -15.89 -15.10
C LEU A 155 -1.90 -16.59 -16.23
N GLY A 156 -1.60 -17.87 -16.06
CA GLY A 156 -0.94 -18.66 -17.13
C GLY A 156 0.58 -18.54 -17.20
N GLY A 157 1.20 -17.69 -16.37
CA GLY A 157 2.58 -17.91 -15.99
C GLY A 157 2.63 -19.17 -15.15
N SER A 158 3.51 -20.13 -15.48
CA SER A 158 3.89 -21.14 -14.50
C SER A 158 4.22 -20.39 -13.22
N ALA A 159 3.53 -20.74 -12.13
CA ALA A 159 4.11 -20.54 -10.82
C ALA A 159 5.38 -21.40 -10.81
N THR A 160 6.45 -20.90 -11.43
CA THR A 160 7.73 -21.01 -10.80
C THR A 160 7.44 -20.39 -9.45
N THR A 161 7.36 -21.24 -8.44
CA THR A 161 7.91 -20.94 -7.13
C THR A 161 9.38 -20.56 -7.37
N GLY A 162 9.60 -19.44 -8.07
CA GLY A 162 10.83 -18.71 -8.00
C GLY A 162 10.92 -18.36 -6.52
N PRO A 163 12.10 -18.45 -5.92
CA PRO A 163 12.29 -17.99 -4.56
C PRO A 163 11.60 -16.63 -4.45
N VAL A 164 10.75 -16.46 -3.42
CA VAL A 164 10.26 -15.15 -2.97
C VAL A 164 11.34 -14.14 -3.29
N GLY A 165 11.04 -13.17 -4.16
CA GLY A 165 12.02 -12.25 -4.72
C GLY A 165 13.06 -11.92 -3.66
N GLY A 166 14.25 -12.50 -3.82
CA GLY A 166 15.35 -12.26 -2.89
C GLY A 166 15.60 -10.76 -2.85
N PRO A 167 16.20 -10.23 -1.77
CA PRO A 167 16.58 -8.83 -1.69
C PRO A 167 17.24 -8.43 -3.02
N THR A 168 16.61 -7.53 -3.78
CA THR A 168 17.24 -6.97 -4.97
C THR A 168 18.17 -5.90 -4.44
N GLU A 169 19.45 -6.23 -4.28
CA GLU A 169 20.48 -5.29 -3.90
C GLU A 169 20.91 -4.54 -5.16
N ARG A 170 20.90 -3.20 -5.12
CA ARG A 170 21.48 -2.42 -6.22
C ARG A 170 22.97 -2.70 -6.22
N ASP A 171 23.45 -3.30 -7.31
CA ASP A 171 24.87 -3.45 -7.55
C ASP A 171 25.47 -2.06 -7.76
N VAL A 172 25.98 -1.49 -6.67
CA VAL A 172 26.64 -0.20 -6.69
C VAL A 172 27.99 -0.40 -7.37
N THR A 173 28.05 -0.09 -8.66
CA THR A 173 29.26 -0.12 -9.48
C THR A 173 30.44 0.44 -8.67
N PRO A 174 31.64 -0.18 -8.69
CA PRO A 174 32.81 0.31 -7.94
C PRO A 174 33.12 1.80 -8.15
N ALA A 175 32.73 2.34 -9.30
CA ALA A 175 32.78 3.77 -9.63
C ALA A 175 32.03 4.68 -8.61
N PHE A 176 30.89 4.24 -8.06
CA PHE A 176 30.14 5.00 -7.05
C PHE A 176 30.99 5.25 -5.79
N TRP A 177 31.64 4.21 -5.28
CA TRP A 177 32.49 4.31 -4.10
C TRP A 177 33.74 5.16 -4.35
N VAL A 178 34.36 5.03 -5.52
CA VAL A 178 35.55 5.82 -5.88
C VAL A 178 35.20 7.30 -6.02
N VAL A 179 34.10 7.63 -6.71
CA VAL A 179 33.67 9.03 -6.92
C VAL A 179 33.19 9.65 -5.60
N GLY A 180 32.42 8.91 -4.79
CA GLY A 180 31.98 9.36 -3.46
C GLY A 180 33.16 9.63 -2.52
N ALA A 181 34.14 8.72 -2.46
CA ALA A 181 35.34 8.88 -1.64
C ALA A 181 36.20 10.08 -2.09
N ALA A 182 36.36 10.28 -3.39
CA ALA A 182 37.07 11.45 -3.93
C ALA A 182 36.40 12.77 -3.52
N GLY A 183 35.07 12.83 -3.52
CA GLY A 183 34.31 13.98 -3.05
C GLY A 183 34.55 14.32 -1.58
N VAL A 184 34.56 13.31 -0.70
CA VAL A 184 34.83 13.48 0.74
C VAL A 184 36.26 13.96 0.99
N VAL A 185 37.24 13.40 0.29
CA VAL A 185 38.65 13.85 0.39
C VAL A 185 38.79 15.31 -0.04
N GLY A 186 38.12 15.71 -1.13
CA GLY A 186 38.11 17.11 -1.59
C GLY A 186 37.57 18.09 -0.56
N LEU A 187 36.46 17.73 0.11
CA LEU A 187 35.89 18.56 1.18
C LEU A 187 36.80 18.64 2.43
N ALA A 188 37.48 17.54 2.78
CA ALA A 188 38.42 17.52 3.89
C ALA A 188 39.64 18.43 3.61
N LEU A 189 40.18 18.39 2.39
CA LEU A 189 41.28 19.27 1.97
C LEU A 189 40.86 20.75 1.97
N PHE A 190 39.65 21.06 1.48
CA PHE A 190 39.09 22.41 1.57
C PHE A 190 39.03 22.91 3.01
N GLY A 191 38.44 22.13 3.92
CA GLY A 191 38.32 22.51 5.33
C GLY A 191 39.68 22.77 6.00
N GLY A 192 40.69 21.94 5.70
CA GLY A 192 42.05 22.11 6.22
C GLY A 192 42.74 23.36 5.70
N LEU A 193 42.72 23.58 4.37
CA LEU A 193 43.37 24.72 3.74
C LEU A 193 42.68 26.04 4.08
N ALA A 194 41.35 26.08 4.06
CA ALA A 194 40.58 27.26 4.45
C ALA A 194 40.78 27.59 5.94
N GLY A 195 40.79 26.57 6.81
CA GLY A 195 41.07 26.75 8.23
C GLY A 195 42.46 27.32 8.50
N ALA A 196 43.49 26.80 7.83
CA ALA A 196 44.85 27.32 7.92
C ALA A 196 44.95 28.76 7.40
N GLY A 197 44.28 29.07 6.28
CA GLY A 197 44.24 30.43 5.72
C GLY A 197 43.58 31.43 6.66
N VAL A 198 42.48 31.05 7.32
CA VAL A 198 41.79 31.91 8.32
C VAL A 198 42.65 32.10 9.57
N ALA A 199 43.30 31.05 10.07
CA ALA A 199 44.17 31.16 11.25
C ALA A 199 45.37 32.08 10.99
N LYS A 200 46.04 31.93 9.84
CA LYS A 200 47.16 32.79 9.45
C LYS A 200 46.70 34.23 9.24
N LYS A 201 45.53 34.45 8.63
CA LYS A 201 44.94 35.79 8.51
C LYS A 201 44.68 36.43 9.88
N SER A 202 44.09 35.68 10.83
CA SER A 202 43.84 36.18 12.19
C SER A 202 45.13 36.58 12.89
N ASP A 203 46.19 35.77 12.77
CA ASP A 203 47.51 36.10 13.32
C ASP A 203 48.09 37.40 12.74
N LEU A 204 47.93 37.63 11.43
CA LEU A 204 48.33 38.88 10.79
C LEU A 204 47.51 40.09 11.28
N ASP A 205 46.21 39.91 11.44
CA ASP A 205 45.29 40.95 11.93
C ASP A 205 45.62 41.31 13.39
N ASP A 206 45.90 40.31 14.24
CA ASP A 206 46.32 40.48 15.64
C ASP A 206 47.66 41.20 15.77
N ARG A 207 48.57 40.99 14.80
CA ARG A 207 49.85 41.72 14.70
C ARG A 207 49.68 43.17 14.23
N GLY A 208 48.50 43.57 13.77
CA GLY A 208 48.20 44.95 13.37
C GLY A 208 48.98 45.43 12.14
N CYS A 209 49.37 44.53 11.23
CA CYS A 209 50.20 44.88 10.06
C CYS A 209 49.46 45.62 8.94
N ALA A 210 48.12 45.62 8.97
CA ALA A 210 47.32 46.28 7.95
C ALA A 210 47.51 47.81 7.98
N PRO A 211 47.70 48.48 6.82
CA PRO A 211 47.54 47.99 5.44
C PRO A 211 48.83 47.51 4.74
N ASN A 212 49.99 47.50 5.41
CA ASN A 212 51.31 47.28 4.79
C ASN A 212 51.95 45.96 5.22
N CYS A 213 51.19 44.86 5.22
CA CYS A 213 51.70 43.54 5.62
C CYS A 213 52.79 43.02 4.66
N PRO A 214 53.74 42.20 5.14
CA PRO A 214 54.76 41.57 4.31
C PRO A 214 54.15 40.76 3.17
N THR A 215 54.69 40.90 1.95
CA THR A 215 54.18 40.22 0.76
C THR A 215 54.24 38.70 0.87
N GLU A 216 55.27 38.16 1.54
CA GLU A 216 55.45 36.72 1.77
C GLU A 216 54.29 36.12 2.58
N ASP A 217 53.89 36.75 3.69
CA ASP A 217 52.77 36.29 4.51
C ASP A 217 51.42 36.41 3.77
N VAL A 218 51.25 37.45 2.94
CA VAL A 218 50.03 37.65 2.14
C VAL A 218 49.93 36.61 1.02
N ASP A 219 51.04 36.30 0.37
CA ASP A 219 51.09 35.31 -0.71
C ASP A 219 50.85 33.90 -0.17
N GLU A 220 51.34 33.58 1.03
CA GLU A 220 51.04 32.33 1.74
C GLU A 220 49.52 32.19 1.97
N VAL A 221 48.87 33.21 2.55
CA VAL A 221 47.42 33.21 2.77
C VAL A 221 46.64 33.07 1.45
N ARG A 222 47.05 33.78 0.39
CA ARG A 222 46.42 33.66 -0.93
C ARG A 222 46.56 32.26 -1.52
N SER A 223 47.74 31.64 -1.40
CA SER A 223 47.98 30.30 -1.90
C SER A 223 47.13 29.24 -1.19
N LEU A 224 46.93 29.39 0.13
CA LEU A 224 46.06 28.53 0.93
C LEU A 224 44.59 28.64 0.50
N PHE A 225 44.07 29.86 0.31
CA PHE A 225 42.69 30.05 -0.17
C PHE A 225 42.50 29.58 -1.62
N LEU A 226 43.47 29.80 -2.49
CA LEU A 226 43.41 29.31 -3.87
C LEU A 226 43.35 27.77 -3.93
N GLY A 227 44.16 27.09 -3.11
CA GLY A 227 44.12 25.63 -2.97
C GLY A 227 42.80 25.13 -2.39
N ALA A 228 42.21 25.89 -1.45
CA ALA A 228 40.90 25.58 -0.88
C ALA A 228 39.81 25.65 -1.97
N ASP A 229 39.71 26.74 -2.73
CA ASP A 229 38.66 26.91 -3.74
C ASP A 229 38.71 25.84 -4.84
N ILE A 230 39.90 25.46 -5.30
CA ILE A 230 40.09 24.37 -6.28
C ILE A 230 39.59 23.03 -5.70
N SER A 231 39.94 22.74 -4.45
CA SER A 231 39.55 21.50 -3.77
C SER A 231 38.03 21.43 -3.55
N LEU A 232 37.41 22.56 -3.24
CA LEU A 232 35.96 22.67 -3.08
C LEU A 232 35.22 22.42 -4.40
N GLY A 233 35.70 23.01 -5.50
CA GLY A 233 35.12 22.79 -6.83
C GLY A 233 35.17 21.33 -7.26
N LEU A 234 36.32 20.67 -7.07
CA LEU A 234 36.48 19.24 -7.36
C LEU A 234 35.64 18.35 -6.43
N GLY A 235 35.57 18.68 -5.14
CA GLY A 235 34.76 17.95 -4.17
C GLY A 235 33.27 18.00 -4.49
N LEU A 236 32.74 19.19 -4.78
CA LEU A 236 31.32 19.38 -5.10
C LEU A 236 30.93 18.74 -6.43
N THR A 237 31.78 18.82 -7.45
CA THR A 237 31.50 18.15 -8.74
C THR A 237 31.46 16.63 -8.60
N ALA A 238 32.39 16.03 -7.84
CA ALA A 238 32.35 14.59 -7.55
C ALA A 238 31.09 14.18 -6.76
N LEU A 239 30.70 14.95 -5.74
CA LEU A 239 29.50 14.67 -4.95
C LEU A 239 28.20 14.85 -5.75
N ALA A 240 28.17 15.71 -6.76
CA ALA A 240 27.02 15.86 -7.65
C ALA A 240 26.87 14.67 -8.62
N ILE A 241 27.99 14.07 -9.07
CA ILE A 241 27.99 12.95 -10.01
C ILE A 241 27.62 11.62 -9.33
N ALA A 242 28.03 11.41 -8.08
CA ALA A 242 27.76 10.17 -7.34
C ALA A 242 26.26 9.74 -7.30
N PRO A 243 25.28 10.60 -6.97
CA PRO A 243 23.87 10.20 -6.99
C PRO A 243 23.36 9.91 -8.41
N ILE A 244 23.88 10.61 -9.44
CA ILE A 244 23.51 10.34 -10.84
C ILE A 244 23.93 8.92 -11.24
N LEU A 245 25.14 8.51 -10.86
CA LEU A 245 25.61 7.14 -11.07
C LEU A 245 24.75 6.13 -10.30
N TYR A 246 24.41 6.42 -9.04
CA TYR A 246 23.56 5.54 -8.23
C TYR A 246 22.16 5.33 -8.83
N PHE A 247 21.54 6.37 -9.38
CA PHE A 247 20.22 6.28 -10.02
C PHE A 247 20.25 5.69 -11.44
N THR A 248 21.41 5.64 -12.09
CA THR A 248 21.58 5.07 -13.44
C THR A 248 22.16 3.66 -13.43
N SER A 249 22.64 3.18 -12.28
CA SER A 249 23.10 1.80 -12.10
C SER A 249 21.95 0.80 -12.33
N PRO A 250 22.16 -0.24 -13.16
CA PRO A 250 21.16 -1.26 -13.41
C PRO A 250 20.88 -2.09 -12.15
N GLU A 251 19.62 -2.51 -11.97
CA GLU A 251 19.23 -3.45 -10.92
C GLU A 251 19.59 -4.86 -11.38
N VAL A 252 20.53 -5.51 -10.68
CA VAL A 252 20.95 -6.88 -10.98
C VAL A 252 20.34 -7.82 -9.95
N PRO A 253 19.67 -8.92 -10.34
CA PRO A 253 19.17 -9.91 -9.39
C PRO A 253 20.34 -10.56 -8.63
N VAL A 254 20.29 -10.45 -7.30
CA VAL A 254 21.31 -11.01 -6.40
C VAL A 254 21.32 -12.53 -6.56
N GLY A 255 22.37 -13.05 -7.17
CA GLY A 255 22.50 -14.47 -7.52
C GLY A 255 23.10 -14.73 -8.89
N ALA A 256 23.15 -13.73 -9.78
CA ALA A 256 23.93 -13.78 -11.02
C ALA A 256 25.44 -13.56 -10.78
N VAL A 257 25.97 -14.10 -9.67
CA VAL A 257 27.40 -14.37 -9.60
C VAL A 257 27.62 -15.50 -10.60
N GLY A 258 28.41 -15.30 -11.65
CA GLY A 258 28.67 -16.35 -12.62
C GLY A 258 29.12 -17.62 -11.89
N GLN A 259 28.22 -18.59 -11.76
CA GLN A 259 28.49 -19.76 -10.93
C GLN A 259 29.27 -20.74 -11.79
N ALA A 260 30.60 -20.68 -11.67
CA ALA A 260 31.45 -21.75 -12.15
C ALA A 260 31.36 -22.92 -11.16
N TRP A 261 30.90 -24.07 -11.63
CA TRP A 261 30.87 -25.30 -10.84
C TRP A 261 31.75 -26.36 -11.49
N ILE A 262 32.31 -27.21 -10.63
CA ILE A 262 33.16 -28.34 -11.00
C ILE A 262 32.47 -29.60 -10.49
N ALA A 263 32.04 -30.48 -11.39
CA ALA A 263 31.50 -31.78 -11.00
C ALA A 263 32.49 -32.88 -11.39
N PRO A 264 33.07 -33.60 -10.41
CA PRO A 264 33.84 -34.80 -10.69
C PRO A 264 32.87 -35.94 -11.04
N GLN A 265 33.17 -36.66 -12.13
CA GLN A 265 32.42 -37.85 -12.54
C GLN A 265 33.33 -39.08 -12.43
N PHE A 266 32.89 -40.07 -11.65
CA PHE A 266 33.59 -41.32 -11.44
C PHE A 266 32.82 -42.47 -12.10
N SER A 267 33.51 -43.23 -12.94
CA SER A 267 33.06 -44.47 -13.56
C SER A 267 34.04 -45.60 -13.18
N PRO A 268 33.67 -46.89 -13.26
CA PRO A 268 34.51 -47.98 -12.74
C PRO A 268 35.95 -48.04 -13.29
N HIS A 269 36.20 -47.43 -14.45
CA HIS A 269 37.51 -47.40 -15.10
C HIS A 269 37.98 -46.02 -15.55
N THR A 270 37.23 -44.94 -15.27
CA THR A 270 37.58 -43.58 -15.70
C THR A 270 37.14 -42.53 -14.66
N ALA A 271 37.95 -41.49 -14.51
CA ALA A 271 37.60 -40.27 -13.77
C ALA A 271 37.70 -39.08 -14.74
N SER A 272 36.69 -38.22 -14.73
CA SER A 272 36.68 -36.99 -15.52
C SER A 272 36.12 -35.83 -14.71
N ILE A 273 36.44 -34.61 -15.13
CA ILE A 273 35.98 -33.39 -14.47
C ILE A 273 35.24 -32.56 -15.53
N THR A 274 33.99 -32.23 -15.25
CA THR A 274 33.23 -31.26 -16.06
C THR A 274 33.26 -29.91 -15.37
N VAL A 275 33.76 -28.91 -16.07
CA VAL A 275 33.71 -27.50 -15.66
C VAL A 275 32.61 -26.83 -16.47
N GLY A 276 31.63 -26.22 -15.79
CA GLY A 276 30.51 -25.52 -16.40
C GLY A 276 30.23 -24.22 -15.68
N GLY A 277 29.63 -23.26 -16.38
CA GLY A 277 29.23 -21.98 -15.80
C GLY A 277 28.04 -21.35 -16.52
N ALA A 278 27.23 -20.61 -15.77
CA ALA A 278 26.25 -19.67 -16.32
C ALA A 278 26.82 -18.26 -16.14
N TRP A 279 27.01 -17.55 -17.25
CA TRP A 279 27.59 -16.21 -17.32
C TRP A 279 26.53 -15.22 -17.76
#